data_AF-A0A1M6T9J1-F1
#
_entry.id   AF-A0A1M6T9J1-F1
#
_cell.length_a   1.000
_cell.length_b   1.000
_cell.length_c   1.000
_cell.angle_alpha   90.00
_cell.angle_beta   90.00
_cell.angle_gamma   90.00
#
_symmetry.space_group_name_H-M   'P 1'
#
loop_
_entity.id
_entity.type
_entity.pdbx_description
1 polymer ?
#
loop_
_entity_poly.entity_id
_entity_poly.type
_entity_poly.pdbx_seq_one_letter_code
_entity_poly.pdbx_strand_id
1 'polypeptide(L)'
;MNNAMEPSFGASEQAVLDEIGHRLRARGWAAHVTVARLLRDWQKLSGSVDRYKMTIDDYTNDLTARDALEIVLAECQEPLRAKLRLPIEGADKEFLARTQEDVGHTLERYFQISQSSGWWWKRRPVTGPLAEFLTRQG
;
A
#
# COMPACT_ATOMS: atom_id res chain seq x y z
N MET A 1 0.04 -21.34 1.72
CA MET A 1 0.73 -20.17 1.18
C MET A 1 0.19 -19.95 -0.23
N ASN A 2 -0.75 -19.02 -0.40
CA ASN A 2 -1.17 -18.64 -1.76
C ASN A 2 -0.06 -17.74 -2.32
N ASN A 3 0.73 -18.29 -3.25
CA ASN A 3 1.51 -17.50 -4.19
C ASN A 3 0.49 -16.68 -4.98
N ALA A 4 0.20 -15.45 -4.56
CA ALA A 4 -0.40 -14.47 -5.45
C ALA A 4 0.61 -14.31 -6.60
N MET A 5 0.35 -14.94 -7.74
CA MET A 5 1.22 -14.83 -8.91
C MET A 5 1.41 -13.35 -9.19
N GLU A 6 2.65 -12.88 -9.12
CA GLU A 6 2.97 -11.52 -9.54
C GLU A 6 2.42 -11.35 -10.96
N PRO A 7 1.69 -10.27 -11.25
CA PRO A 7 1.22 -10.01 -12.60
C PRO A 7 2.42 -9.99 -13.54
N SER A 8 2.45 -10.89 -14.52
CA SER A 8 3.49 -10.91 -15.54
C SER A 8 3.19 -9.84 -16.58
N PHE A 9 4.11 -8.90 -16.80
CA PHE A 9 3.98 -7.82 -17.78
C PHE A 9 4.79 -8.11 -19.03
N GLY A 10 4.22 -7.87 -20.21
CA GLY A 10 4.96 -7.91 -21.47
C GLY A 10 5.96 -6.76 -21.57
N ALA A 11 6.90 -6.83 -22.52
CA ALA A 11 7.97 -5.83 -22.64
C ALA A 11 7.46 -4.39 -22.80
N SER A 12 6.40 -4.18 -23.58
CA SER A 12 5.77 -2.85 -23.75
C SER A 12 5.10 -2.34 -22.48
N GLU A 13 4.42 -3.22 -21.75
CA GLU A 13 3.83 -2.90 -20.44
C GLU A 13 4.93 -2.55 -19.44
N GLN A 14 6.01 -3.34 -19.39
CA GLN A 14 7.14 -3.11 -18.49
C GLN A 14 7.79 -1.75 -18.75
N ALA A 15 8.00 -1.36 -20.01
CA ALA A 15 8.54 -0.04 -20.36
C ALA A 15 7.66 1.10 -19.83
N VAL A 16 6.33 0.95 -19.88
CA VAL A 16 5.40 1.94 -19.31
C VAL A 16 5.51 1.99 -17.78
N LEU A 17 5.59 0.84 -17.12
CA LEU A 17 5.73 0.77 -15.66
C LEU A 17 7.06 1.35 -15.17
N ASP A 18 8.15 1.12 -15.90
CA ASP A 18 9.47 1.67 -15.60
C ASP A 18 9.46 3.19 -15.70
N GLU A 19 8.85 3.72 -16.75
CA GLU A 19 8.70 5.16 -16.99
C GLU A 19 7.82 5.84 -15.92
N ILE A 20 6.73 5.18 -15.47
CA ILE A 20 5.97 5.64 -14.30
C ILE A 20 6.86 5.63 -13.04
N GLY A 21 7.65 4.57 -12.83
CA GLY A 21 8.61 4.50 -11.73
C GLY A 21 9.68 5.59 -11.76
N HIS A 22 10.13 5.99 -12.96
CA HIS A 22 11.02 7.15 -13.13
C HIS A 22 10.34 8.45 -12.71
N ARG A 23 9.09 8.69 -13.12
CA ARG A 23 8.34 9.89 -12.72
C ARG A 23 8.05 9.95 -11.23
N LEU A 24 7.73 8.82 -10.59
CA LEU A 24 7.58 8.78 -9.13
C LEU A 24 8.88 9.24 -8.44
N ARG A 25 10.02 8.69 -8.83
CA ARG A 25 11.33 9.09 -8.27
C ARG A 25 11.64 10.57 -8.51
N ALA A 26 11.32 11.09 -9.70
CA ALA A 26 11.46 12.52 -10.01
C ALA A 26 10.57 13.43 -9.13
N ARG A 27 9.47 12.91 -8.58
CA ARG A 27 8.58 13.60 -7.63
C ARG A 27 8.99 13.42 -6.16
N GLY A 28 10.15 12.83 -5.89
CA GLY A 28 10.70 12.68 -4.53
C GLY A 28 10.43 11.33 -3.86
N TRP A 29 9.85 10.36 -4.58
CA TRP A 29 9.78 8.98 -4.07
C TRP A 29 11.18 8.34 -4.01
N ALA A 30 11.37 7.38 -3.10
CA ALA A 30 12.66 6.75 -2.89
C ALA A 30 13.25 6.14 -4.18
N ALA A 31 14.58 6.22 -4.34
CA ALA A 31 15.29 5.86 -5.57
C ALA A 31 15.09 4.40 -6.04
N HIS A 32 14.69 3.50 -5.14
CA HIS A 32 14.45 2.09 -5.40
C HIS A 32 12.97 1.76 -5.70
N VAL A 33 12.08 2.75 -5.75
CA VAL A 33 10.66 2.56 -6.05
C VAL A 33 10.49 2.08 -7.50
N THR A 34 9.79 0.95 -7.64
CA THR A 34 9.32 0.37 -8.91
C THR A 34 7.89 -0.11 -8.71
N VAL A 35 7.07 -0.18 -9.77
CA VAL A 35 5.67 -0.64 -9.63
C VAL A 35 5.59 -2.06 -9.08
N ALA A 36 6.48 -2.96 -9.53
CA ALA A 36 6.56 -4.32 -9.01
C ALA A 36 6.90 -4.36 -7.51
N ARG A 37 7.79 -3.47 -7.05
CA ARG A 37 8.11 -3.36 -5.62
C ARG A 37 6.92 -2.87 -4.81
N LEU A 38 6.22 -1.83 -5.28
CA LEU A 38 5.03 -1.30 -4.64
C LEU A 38 3.93 -2.35 -4.50
N LEU A 39 3.69 -3.15 -5.54
CA LEU A 39 2.74 -4.27 -5.49
C LEU A 39 3.12 -5.29 -4.42
N ARG A 40 4.40 -5.69 -4.37
CA ARG A 40 4.89 -6.63 -3.35
C ARG A 40 4.77 -6.07 -1.94
N ASP A 41 5.14 -4.81 -1.74
CA ASP A 41 5.09 -4.17 -0.43
C ASP A 41 3.64 -4.08 0.06
N TRP A 42 2.72 -3.68 -0.82
CA TRP A 42 1.30 -3.63 -0.49
C TRP A 42 0.71 -5.02 -0.18
N GLN A 43 1.02 -6.03 -0.99
CA GLN A 43 0.59 -7.42 -0.74
C GLN A 43 1.15 -7.96 0.57
N LYS A 44 2.43 -7.69 0.87
CA LYS A 44 3.09 -8.13 2.09
C LYS A 44 2.44 -7.49 3.32
N LEU A 45 2.23 -6.17 3.30
CA LEU A 45 1.56 -5.46 4.38
C LEU A 45 0.14 -6.03 4.56
N SER A 46 -0.64 -6.09 3.48
CA SER A 46 -2.03 -6.58 3.50
C SER A 46 -2.19 -7.98 4.07
N GLY A 47 -1.25 -8.90 3.76
CA GLY A 47 -1.29 -10.28 4.24
C GLY A 47 -0.77 -10.49 5.66
N SER A 48 -0.17 -9.45 6.28
CA SER A 48 0.52 -9.60 7.58
C SER A 48 0.29 -8.45 8.58
N VAL A 49 -0.58 -7.49 8.26
CA VAL A 49 -0.85 -6.31 9.08
C VAL A 49 -1.34 -6.65 10.50
N ASP A 50 -2.07 -7.76 10.67
CA ASP A 50 -2.52 -8.32 11.96
C ASP A 50 -1.39 -8.89 12.84
N ARG A 51 -0.20 -9.03 12.26
CA ARG A 51 1.02 -9.54 12.91
C ARG A 51 2.19 -8.59 12.71
N TYR A 52 1.91 -7.33 12.36
CA TYR A 52 2.94 -6.33 12.10
C TYR A 52 3.75 -6.06 13.38
N LYS A 53 5.06 -6.30 13.31
CA LYS A 53 5.98 -6.23 14.47
C LYS A 53 6.95 -5.04 14.42
N MET A 54 6.98 -4.34 13.29
CA MET A 54 7.85 -3.18 13.11
C MET A 54 7.20 -1.95 13.77
N THR A 55 7.85 -0.80 13.66
CA THR A 55 7.40 0.42 14.33
C THR A 55 6.19 1.06 13.64
N ILE A 56 5.59 2.05 14.30
CA ILE A 56 4.53 2.87 13.68
C ILE A 56 5.07 3.65 12.48
N ASP A 57 6.32 4.10 12.51
CA ASP A 57 6.96 4.80 11.39
C ASP A 57 7.16 3.86 10.19
N ASP A 58 7.53 2.59 10.45
CA ASP A 58 7.60 1.57 9.41
C ASP A 58 6.21 1.31 8.80
N TYR A 59 5.17 1.24 9.64
CA TYR A 59 3.79 1.01 9.18
C TYR A 59 3.28 2.15 8.30
N THR A 60 3.46 3.41 8.73
CA THR A 60 3.04 4.57 7.94
C THR A 60 3.85 4.67 6.66
N ASN A 61 5.16 4.36 6.69
CA ASN A 61 5.97 4.27 5.49
C ASN A 61 5.47 3.17 4.54
N ASP A 62 5.11 1.98 5.04
CA ASP A 62 4.59 0.90 4.20
C ASP A 62 3.21 1.23 3.60
N LEU A 63 2.36 2.02 4.29
CA LEU A 63 1.09 2.51 3.74
C LEU A 63 1.28 3.41 2.52
N THR A 64 2.40 4.15 2.43
CA THR A 64 2.70 4.99 1.26
C THR A 64 2.82 4.17 -0.03
N ALA A 65 3.09 2.86 0.05
CA ALA A 65 3.08 2.00 -1.13
C ALA A 65 1.70 2.02 -1.83
N ARG A 66 0.61 2.11 -1.06
CA ARG A 66 -0.74 2.19 -1.61
C ARG A 66 -1.07 3.56 -2.20
N ASP A 67 -0.50 4.64 -1.66
CA ASP A 67 -0.57 5.98 -2.28
C ASP A 67 0.12 5.98 -3.65
N ALA A 68 1.33 5.41 -3.74
CA ALA A 68 2.04 5.31 -5.01
C ALA A 68 1.29 4.46 -6.03
N LEU A 69 0.67 3.34 -5.60
CA LEU A 69 -0.17 2.51 -6.48
C LEU A 69 -1.41 3.25 -6.99
N GLU A 70 -2.00 4.13 -6.19
CA GLU A 70 -3.10 4.99 -6.65
C GLU A 70 -2.64 5.94 -7.77
N ILE A 71 -1.46 6.55 -7.62
CA ILE A 71 -0.85 7.38 -8.67
C ILE A 71 -0.59 6.55 -9.93
N VAL A 72 -0.04 5.34 -9.78
CA VAL A 72 0.23 4.43 -10.91
C VAL A 72 -1.07 4.08 -11.66
N LEU A 73 -2.15 3.78 -10.95
CA LEU A 73 -3.46 3.49 -11.57
C LEU A 73 -4.00 4.68 -12.35
N ALA A 74 -3.83 5.90 -11.83
CA ALA A 74 -4.24 7.12 -12.51
C ALA A 74 -3.43 7.38 -13.80
N GLU A 75 -2.14 7.07 -13.81
CA GLU A 75 -1.25 7.28 -14.97
C GLU A 75 -1.35 6.17 -16.03
N CYS A 76 -1.72 4.94 -15.65
CA CYS A 76 -1.87 3.83 -16.58
C CYS A 76 -3.12 3.95 -17.45
N GLN A 77 -3.02 3.57 -18.73
CA GLN A 77 -4.17 3.38 -19.62
C GLN A 77 -4.64 1.92 -19.64
N GLU A 78 -5.85 1.67 -20.17
CA GLU A 78 -6.31 0.30 -20.43
C GLU A 78 -5.52 -0.33 -21.59
N PRO A 79 -5.25 -1.65 -21.58
CA PRO A 79 -5.67 -2.67 -20.61
C PRO A 79 -4.74 -2.83 -19.39
N LEU A 80 -3.60 -2.13 -19.36
CA LEU A 80 -2.60 -2.25 -18.29
C LEU A 80 -3.18 -1.85 -16.93
N ARG A 81 -4.02 -0.82 -16.89
CA ARG A 81 -4.73 -0.39 -15.68
C ARG A 81 -5.58 -1.52 -15.08
N ALA A 82 -6.39 -2.22 -15.87
CA ALA A 82 -7.17 -3.36 -15.38
C ALA A 82 -6.27 -4.49 -14.84
N LYS A 83 -5.14 -4.75 -15.51
CA LYS A 83 -4.17 -5.77 -15.10
C LYS A 83 -3.50 -5.45 -13.75
N LEU A 84 -3.22 -4.18 -13.48
CA LEU A 84 -2.72 -3.71 -12.18
C LEU A 84 -3.81 -3.70 -11.11
N ARG A 85 -5.04 -3.35 -11.48
CA ARG A 85 -6.16 -3.26 -10.55
C ARG A 85 -6.46 -4.58 -9.86
N LEU A 86 -6.41 -5.70 -10.60
CA LEU A 86 -6.68 -7.03 -10.05
C LEU A 86 -5.85 -7.39 -8.79
N PRO A 87 -4.50 -7.37 -8.83
CA PRO A 87 -3.70 -7.68 -7.64
C PRO A 87 -3.81 -6.61 -6.55
N ILE A 88 -4.06 -5.35 -6.89
CA ILE A 88 -4.26 -4.27 -5.90
C ILE A 88 -5.55 -4.51 -5.13
N GLU A 89 -6.67 -4.77 -5.82
CA GLU A 89 -7.96 -5.08 -5.18
C GLU A 89 -7.90 -6.37 -4.34
N GLY A 90 -7.10 -7.35 -4.78
CA GLY A 90 -6.82 -8.55 -3.99
C GLY A 90 -6.15 -8.21 -2.65
N ALA A 91 -5.10 -7.38 -2.69
CA ALA A 91 -4.43 -6.90 -1.49
C ALA A 91 -5.33 -6.00 -0.63
N ASP A 92 -6.10 -5.09 -1.24
CA ASP A 92 -7.06 -4.22 -0.56
C ASP A 92 -8.07 -5.05 0.27
N LYS A 93 -8.59 -6.16 -0.30
CA LYS A 93 -9.49 -7.09 0.41
C LYS A 93 -8.81 -7.77 1.60
N GLU A 94 -7.58 -8.25 1.43
CA GLU A 94 -6.80 -8.88 2.51
C GLU A 94 -6.48 -7.88 3.63
N PHE A 95 -6.15 -6.64 3.28
CA PHE A 95 -5.92 -5.56 4.24
C PHE A 95 -7.19 -5.22 5.01
N LEU A 96 -8.32 -5.06 4.32
CA LEU A 96 -9.62 -4.81 4.95
C LEU A 96 -10.04 -5.92 5.91
N ALA A 97 -9.79 -7.18 5.55
CA ALA A 97 -10.12 -8.34 6.38
C ALA A 97 -9.34 -8.42 7.71
N ARG A 98 -8.18 -7.74 7.79
CA ARG A 98 -7.27 -7.75 8.96
C ARG A 98 -7.22 -6.41 9.71
N THR A 99 -7.96 -5.43 9.21
CA THR A 99 -8.01 -4.09 9.80
C THR A 99 -9.43 -3.73 10.20
N GLN A 100 -9.55 -2.67 10.99
CA GLN A 100 -10.80 -2.02 11.33
C GLN A 100 -10.65 -0.51 11.12
N GLU A 101 -11.76 0.21 11.16
CA GLU A 101 -11.74 1.67 11.09
C GLU A 101 -11.01 2.24 12.31
N ASP A 102 -10.14 3.22 12.04
CA ASP A 102 -9.41 3.96 13.08
C ASP A 102 -10.26 5.13 13.59
N VAL A 103 -11.39 4.81 14.23
CA VAL A 103 -12.37 5.80 14.75
C VAL A 103 -11.73 6.79 15.74
N GLY A 104 -10.66 6.39 16.43
CA GLY A 104 -9.93 7.24 17.36
C GLY A 104 -8.90 8.16 16.70
N HIS A 105 -8.77 8.13 15.37
CA HIS A 105 -7.77 8.90 14.62
C HIS A 105 -6.35 8.69 15.18
N THR A 106 -6.04 7.47 15.63
CA THR A 106 -4.78 7.16 16.32
C THR A 106 -3.57 7.32 15.39
N LEU A 107 -3.73 7.06 14.09
CA LEU A 107 -2.69 7.26 13.09
C LEU A 107 -2.38 8.73 12.82
N GLU A 108 -3.32 9.66 13.03
CA GLU A 108 -3.11 11.10 12.79
C GLU A 108 -2.04 11.72 13.71
N ARG A 109 -1.72 11.04 14.81
CA ARG A 109 -0.65 11.43 15.73
C ARG A 109 0.75 11.21 15.15
N TYR A 110 0.87 10.32 14.16
CA TYR A 110 2.15 9.88 13.60
C TYR A 110 2.31 10.25 12.13
N PHE A 111 1.21 10.48 11.42
CA PHE A 111 1.23 10.88 10.02
C PHE A 111 0.15 11.91 9.75
N GLN A 112 0.45 12.91 8.93
CA GLN A 112 -0.52 13.93 8.56
C GLN A 112 -1.53 13.34 7.56
N ILE A 113 -2.68 12.89 8.07
CA ILE A 113 -3.77 12.37 7.26
C ILE A 113 -4.76 13.52 7.00
N SER A 114 -5.03 13.76 5.73
CA SER A 114 -6.04 14.72 5.28
C SER A 114 -7.33 14.01 4.87
N GLN A 115 -8.41 14.77 4.68
CA GLN A 115 -9.64 14.20 4.09
C GLN A 115 -9.43 13.61 2.68
N SER A 116 -8.42 14.09 1.95
CA SER A 116 -8.05 13.59 0.62
C SER A 116 -7.15 12.36 0.65
N SER A 117 -6.74 11.90 1.84
CA SER A 117 -5.94 10.70 1.99
C SER A 117 -6.78 9.46 1.67
N GLY A 118 -6.13 8.45 1.08
CA GLY A 118 -6.78 7.20 0.72
C GLY A 118 -7.40 6.50 1.93
N TRP A 119 -8.43 5.68 1.70
CA TRP A 119 -9.18 5.01 2.77
C TRP A 119 -8.30 4.11 3.64
N TRP A 120 -7.18 3.59 3.11
CA TRP A 120 -6.22 2.75 3.84
C TRP A 120 -5.59 3.48 5.03
N TRP A 121 -5.43 4.81 4.97
CA TRP A 121 -4.96 5.63 6.09
C TRP A 121 -5.95 5.70 7.26
N LYS A 122 -7.21 5.33 7.03
CA LYS A 122 -8.27 5.32 8.06
C LYS A 122 -8.44 3.94 8.69
N ARG A 123 -7.42 3.08 8.57
CA ARG A 123 -7.46 1.68 8.98
C ARG A 123 -6.31 1.36 9.92
N ARG A 124 -6.63 0.64 11.00
CA ARG A 124 -5.65 0.07 11.93
C ARG A 124 -5.81 -1.44 12.01
N PRO A 125 -4.74 -2.20 12.29
CA PRO A 125 -4.85 -3.64 12.50
C PRO A 125 -5.85 -3.97 13.63
N VAL A 126 -6.60 -5.07 13.49
CA VAL A 126 -7.54 -5.53 14.54
C VAL A 126 -6.80 -6.15 15.72
N THR A 127 -5.70 -6.87 15.44
CA THR A 127 -4.91 -7.59 16.44
C THR A 127 -3.42 -7.39 16.21
N GLY A 128 -2.61 -7.88 17.15
CA GLY A 128 -1.16 -7.95 17.04
C GLY A 128 -0.44 -6.76 17.67
N PRO A 129 0.89 -6.75 17.60
CA PRO A 129 1.72 -5.79 18.34
C PRO A 129 1.40 -4.33 18.03
N LEU A 130 1.16 -4.02 16.75
CA LEU A 130 0.80 -2.66 16.34
C LEU A 130 -0.59 -2.24 16.86
N ALA A 131 -1.58 -3.14 16.88
CA ALA A 131 -2.90 -2.85 17.45
C ALA A 131 -2.83 -2.57 18.96
N GLU A 132 -2.02 -3.36 19.69
CA GLU A 132 -1.76 -3.14 21.11
C GLU A 132 -1.06 -1.79 21.36
N PHE A 133 -0.06 -1.47 20.55
CA PHE A 133 0.65 -0.18 20.62
C PHE A 133 -0.31 1.00 20.44
N LEU A 134 -1.15 0.98 19.39
CA LEU A 134 -2.11 2.05 19.09
C LEU A 134 -3.19 2.19 20.18
N THR A 135 -3.55 1.09 20.85
CA THR A 135 -4.55 1.12 21.93
C THR A 135 -3.99 1.69 23.22
N ARG A 136 -2.72 1.41 23.58
CA ARG A 136 -2.10 1.93 24.81
C ARG A 136 -1.82 3.43 24.79
N GLN A 137 -1.77 4.01 23.59
CA GLN A 137 -1.57 5.44 23.40
C GLN A 137 -2.88 6.22 23.36
N GLY A 138 -4.04 5.55 23.22
CA GLY A 138 -5.37 6.18 23.21
C GLY A 138 -5.79 6.64 24.60
#